data_AF-A0A0A9D5X4-F1
#
_entry.id   AF-A0A0A9D5X4-F1
#
_cell.length_a   1.000
_cell.length_b   1.000
_cell.length_c   1.000
_cell.angle_alpha   90.00
_cell.angle_beta   90.00
_cell.angle_gamma   90.00
#
_symmetry.space_group_name_H-M   'P 1'
#
loop_
_entity.id
_entity.type
_entity.pdbx_description
1 polymer ?
#
loop_
_entity_poly.entity_id
_entity_poly.type
_entity_poly.pdbx_seq_one_letter_code
_entity_poly.pdbx_strand_id
1 'polypeptide(L)'
;MALALGKMANTGETRLLSAGIDGYVKSFDFGKLKITHSMRHPQPLLSVACSPCGTVLVAGSARGKIYMGKRKKKAVDEEGEGRKGASGEIDWVSPEPEKPVLRPNYFRYFLRGQNEKAKEGDFVIAKPKKVKLAEHDKLLKKFRHKDALVSAMVKNNVRSLVAVMEELVTRRKLVRCIGNLGTEELGLLLEFLYRNATLPRYARFLLGVANKVVEMRAEDIRSAEKLRGYVRNLKRMIAEEIQIQHILQGIQGMMSPMLALASR
;
A
#
# COMPACT_ATOMS: atom_id res chain seq x y z
N MET A 1 18.15 18.37 29.08
CA MET A 1 17.20 17.31 28.68
C MET A 1 15.80 17.83 28.85
N ALA A 2 14.93 17.68 27.85
CA ALA A 2 13.52 18.07 27.97
C ALA A 2 12.63 16.84 28.09
N LEU A 3 11.62 16.95 28.94
CA LEU A 3 10.64 15.91 29.20
C LEU A 3 9.24 16.45 28.87
N ALA A 4 8.44 15.66 28.19
CA ALA A 4 7.04 15.96 27.92
C ALA A 4 6.18 14.73 28.17
N LEU A 5 4.98 14.95 28.67
CA LEU A 5 3.97 13.90 28.84
C LEU A 5 2.96 14.01 27.70
N GLY A 6 2.77 12.91 26.97
CA GLY A 6 1.77 12.81 25.90
C GLY A 6 0.72 11.77 26.24
N LYS A 7 -0.56 12.13 26.22
CA LYS A 7 -1.67 11.17 26.29
C LYS A 7 -2.08 10.78 24.88
N MET A 8 -2.17 9.48 24.61
CA MET A 8 -2.61 8.98 23.32
C MET A 8 -4.13 8.99 23.23
N ALA A 9 -4.70 9.80 22.33
CA ALA A 9 -6.17 9.86 22.18
C ALA A 9 -6.82 8.52 21.79
N ASN A 10 -6.11 7.65 21.06
CA ASN A 10 -6.69 6.39 20.57
C ASN A 10 -6.68 5.27 21.61
N THR A 11 -5.77 5.30 22.59
CA THR A 11 -5.58 4.21 23.57
C THR A 11 -5.69 4.66 25.02
N GLY A 12 -5.76 5.98 25.28
CA GLY A 12 -5.71 6.56 26.62
C GLY A 12 -4.34 6.43 27.31
N GLU A 13 -3.39 5.71 26.70
CA GLU A 13 -2.06 5.45 27.25
C GLU A 13 -1.27 6.76 27.41
N THR A 14 -0.74 6.97 28.61
CA THR A 14 0.26 8.00 28.89
C THR A 14 1.63 7.51 28.42
N ARG A 15 2.29 8.32 27.59
CA ARG A 15 3.67 8.08 27.19
C ARG A 15 4.55 9.24 27.62
N LEU A 16 5.75 8.91 28.06
CA LEU A 16 6.77 9.88 28.43
C LEU A 16 7.69 10.10 27.23
N LEU A 17 7.93 11.35 26.88
CA LEU A 17 8.81 11.74 25.79
C LEU A 17 10.03 12.42 26.38
N SER A 18 11.22 11.99 25.97
CA SER A 18 12.48 12.65 26.33
C SER A 18 13.19 13.15 25.08
N ALA A 19 13.64 14.40 25.09
CA ALA A 19 14.61 14.92 24.13
C ALA A 19 15.99 15.10 24.76
N GLY A 20 16.99 14.59 24.04
CA GLY A 20 18.39 14.76 24.36
C GLY A 20 19.11 15.74 23.42
N ILE A 21 20.24 16.25 23.91
CA ILE A 21 21.17 17.05 23.08
C ILE A 21 21.76 16.22 21.93
N ASP A 22 21.72 14.89 22.05
CA ASP A 22 22.12 13.94 21.02
C ASP A 22 21.20 13.94 19.78
N GLY A 23 20.13 14.76 19.79
CA GLY A 23 19.16 14.85 18.70
C GLY A 23 18.12 13.71 18.71
N TYR A 24 18.08 12.90 19.78
CA TYR A 24 17.11 11.82 19.92
C TYR A 24 15.88 12.26 20.69
N VAL A 25 14.71 11.92 20.15
CA VAL A 25 13.44 11.90 20.88
C VAL A 25 13.07 10.44 21.14
N LYS A 26 13.08 10.04 22.40
CA LYS A 26 12.68 8.69 22.83
C LYS A 26 11.30 8.76 23.48
N SER A 27 10.43 7.85 23.09
CA SER A 27 9.11 7.66 23.71
C SER A 27 9.13 6.42 24.57
N PHE A 28 8.88 6.60 25.86
CA PHE A 28 8.78 5.57 26.87
C PHE A 28 7.31 5.29 27.18
N ASP A 29 7.00 4.02 27.35
CA ASP A 29 5.75 3.60 27.99
C ASP A 29 5.82 3.90 29.50
N PHE A 30 4.81 4.55 30.07
CA PHE A 30 4.84 4.98 31.46
C PHE A 30 4.83 3.79 32.43
N GLY A 31 4.13 2.70 32.10
CA GLY A 31 4.03 1.54 32.98
C GLY A 31 5.30 0.68 33.03
N LYS A 32 5.91 0.42 31.88
CA LYS A 32 7.06 -0.50 31.76
C LYS A 32 8.41 0.21 31.64
N LEU A 33 8.43 1.53 31.46
CA LEU A 33 9.61 2.35 31.15
C LEU A 33 10.45 1.80 29.99
N LYS A 34 9.83 1.05 29.08
CA LYS A 34 10.47 0.53 27.87
C LYS A 34 10.38 1.56 26.76
N ILE A 35 11.45 1.66 25.98
CA ILE A 35 11.49 2.51 24.79
C ILE A 35 10.57 1.90 23.74
N THR A 36 9.55 2.64 23.32
CA THR A 36 8.60 2.23 22.28
C THR A 36 9.00 2.76 20.91
N HIS A 37 9.42 4.02 20.86
CA HIS A 37 9.81 4.69 19.62
C HIS A 37 11.02 5.57 19.86
N SER A 38 11.87 5.66 18.84
CA SER A 38 13.01 6.55 18.79
C SER A 38 12.96 7.32 17.48
N MET A 39 13.05 8.64 17.56
CA MET A 39 13.13 9.53 16.40
C MET A 39 14.46 10.28 16.47
N ARG A 40 15.16 10.35 15.34
CA ARG A 40 16.44 11.07 15.23
C ARG A 40 16.24 12.36 14.45
N HIS A 41 16.69 13.45 15.04
CA HIS A 41 16.79 14.75 14.41
C HIS A 41 18.27 15.11 14.22
N PRO A 42 18.61 15.84 13.14
CA PRO A 42 20.00 16.15 12.82
C PRO A 42 20.62 17.22 13.73
N GLN A 43 19.82 17.92 14.52
CA GLN A 43 20.27 19.01 15.40
C GLN A 43 19.98 18.68 16.88
N PRO A 44 20.78 19.24 17.81
CA PRO A 44 20.58 19.05 19.24
C PRO A 44 19.24 19.63 19.69
N LEU A 45 18.47 18.84 20.44
CA LEU A 45 17.15 19.22 20.91
C LEU A 45 17.23 19.74 22.35
N LEU A 46 16.61 20.89 22.59
CA LEU A 46 16.54 21.54 23.91
C LEU A 46 15.17 21.39 24.54
N SER A 47 14.10 21.48 23.75
CA SER A 47 12.72 21.45 24.22
C SER A 47 11.88 20.46 23.43
N VAL A 48 10.91 19.83 24.10
CA VAL A 48 9.89 19.00 23.46
C VAL A 48 8.55 19.31 24.10
N ALA A 49 7.51 19.38 23.28
CA ALA A 49 6.13 19.52 23.71
C ALA A 49 5.24 18.59 22.88
N CYS A 50 4.19 18.06 23.50
CA CYS A 50 3.21 17.23 22.82
C CYS A 50 1.82 17.83 23.00
N SER A 51 0.95 17.70 21.99
CA SER A 51 -0.44 18.07 22.14
C SER A 51 -1.12 17.17 23.20
N PRO A 52 -2.11 17.67 23.96
CA PRO A 52 -2.84 16.85 24.93
C PRO A 52 -3.47 15.59 24.33
N CYS A 53 -3.79 15.62 23.04
CA CYS A 53 -4.35 14.50 22.28
C CYS A 53 -3.29 13.55 21.68
N GLY A 54 -2.00 13.83 21.83
CA GLY A 54 -0.90 13.02 21.29
C GLY A 54 -0.82 13.02 19.76
N THR A 55 -1.44 14.00 19.11
CA THR A 55 -1.55 14.10 17.65
C THR A 55 -0.37 14.84 17.03
N VAL A 56 0.19 15.81 17.76
CA VAL A 56 1.27 16.66 17.30
C VAL A 56 2.39 16.61 18.34
N LEU A 57 3.59 16.35 17.85
CA LEU A 57 4.83 16.41 18.60
C LEU A 57 5.66 17.55 18.06
N VAL A 58 6.16 18.42 18.94
CA VAL A 58 7.02 19.55 18.60
C VAL A 58 8.33 19.41 19.37
N ALA A 59 9.45 19.56 18.69
CA ALA A 59 10.79 19.55 19.28
C ALA A 59 11.56 20.81 18.84
N GLY A 60 12.09 21.58 19.79
CA GLY A 60 12.90 22.76 19.53
C GLY A 60 14.39 22.45 19.55
N SER A 61 15.09 22.87 18.49
CA SER A 61 16.54 22.80 18.37
C SER A 61 17.24 24.01 19.00
N ALA A 62 18.48 23.84 19.45
CA ALA A 62 19.33 24.94 19.92
C ALA A 62 19.60 26.02 18.85
N ARG A 63 19.55 25.66 17.56
CA ARG A 63 19.80 26.58 16.43
C ARG A 63 18.53 27.29 15.93
N GLY A 64 17.47 27.35 16.74
CA GLY A 64 16.23 28.05 16.41
C GLY A 64 15.32 27.34 15.38
N LYS A 65 15.63 26.10 14.98
CA LYS A 65 14.75 25.29 14.13
C LYS A 65 13.77 24.49 14.99
N ILE A 66 12.52 24.43 14.56
CA ILE A 66 11.47 23.65 15.24
C ILE A 66 11.08 22.47 14.34
N TYR A 67 11.12 21.27 14.91
CA TYR A 67 10.67 20.05 14.27
C TYR A 67 9.27 19.71 14.75
N MET A 68 8.30 19.69 13.83
CA MET A 68 6.92 19.33 14.12
C MET A 68 6.57 18.02 13.39
N GLY A 69 6.16 17.01 14.16
CA GLY A 69 5.67 15.73 13.65
C GLY A 69 4.19 15.57 13.94
N LYS A 70 3.36 15.50 12.89
CA LYS A 70 1.96 15.09 13.04
C LYS A 70 1.88 13.57 12.94
N ARG A 71 1.34 12.91 13.97
CA ARG A 71 1.10 11.47 13.91
C ARG A 71 0.01 11.22 12.87
N LYS A 72 0.33 10.46 11.82
CA LYS A 72 -0.71 9.89 10.95
C LYS A 72 -1.57 9.01 11.85
N LYS A 73 -2.84 9.36 12.05
CA LYS A 73 -3.82 8.38 12.55
C LYS A 73 -3.67 7.17 11.63
N LYS A 74 -3.48 5.96 12.19
CA LYS A 74 -3.72 4.74 11.39
C LYS A 74 -5.18 4.83 11.02
N ALA A 75 -5.46 5.41 9.86
CA ALA A 75 -6.74 5.28 9.21
C ALA A 75 -6.88 3.78 8.98
N VAL A 76 -7.70 3.15 9.79
CA VAL A 76 -8.49 2.04 9.28
C VAL A 76 -9.35 2.70 8.21
N ASP A 77 -8.97 2.46 6.95
CA ASP A 77 -9.66 2.80 5.71
C ASP A 77 -10.84 3.78 5.83
N GLU A 78 -10.50 5.06 5.97
CA GLU A 78 -11.36 6.15 5.51
C GLU A 78 -10.56 6.99 4.52
N GLU A 79 -10.33 6.41 3.33
CA GLU A 79 -10.06 7.21 2.14
C GLU A 79 -11.37 7.88 1.73
N GLY A 80 -11.51 9.16 2.05
CA GLY A 80 -12.72 9.86 1.63
C GLY A 80 -12.93 11.30 2.04
N GLU A 81 -11.90 12.10 2.33
CA GLU A 81 -12.08 13.55 2.34
C GLU A 81 -10.95 14.24 1.57
N GLY A 82 -11.28 14.55 0.31
CA GLY A 82 -10.53 15.52 -0.46
C GLY A 82 -10.50 16.83 0.31
N ARG A 83 -9.31 17.21 0.74
CA ARG A 83 -8.94 18.61 1.00
C ARG A 83 -9.34 19.43 -0.23
N LYS A 84 -10.51 20.06 -0.18
CA LYS A 84 -10.72 21.30 -0.91
C LYS A 84 -9.99 22.37 -0.14
N GLY A 85 -9.11 23.08 -0.84
CA GLY A 85 -8.40 24.22 -0.28
C GLY A 85 -9.41 25.22 0.26
N ALA A 86 -9.19 25.64 1.49
CA ALA A 86 -9.78 26.86 2.02
C ALA A 86 -9.09 28.03 1.32
N SER A 87 -9.51 28.32 0.08
CA SER A 87 -9.43 29.67 -0.47
C SER A 87 -10.52 30.47 0.22
N GLY A 88 -10.12 31.45 1.02
CA GLY A 88 -11.06 32.44 1.56
C GLY A 88 -11.75 33.14 0.40
N GLU A 89 -13.05 32.94 0.29
CA GLU A 89 -13.90 33.52 -0.74
C GLU A 89 -14.72 34.61 -0.06
N ILE A 90 -14.53 35.83 -0.56
CA ILE A 90 -15.20 37.06 -0.17
C ILE A 90 -16.68 36.92 -0.57
N ASP A 91 -17.61 37.16 0.36
CA ASP A 91 -19.05 37.13 0.14
C ASP A 91 -19.50 38.16 -0.90
N TRP A 92 -19.56 37.76 -2.16
CA TRP A 92 -20.25 38.50 -3.23
C TRP A 92 -21.65 37.88 -3.43
N VAL A 93 -22.62 38.38 -2.67
CA VAL A 93 -24.04 38.01 -2.83
C VAL A 93 -24.49 38.46 -4.21
N SER A 94 -24.52 37.52 -5.15
CA SER A 94 -25.20 37.70 -6.43
C SER A 94 -26.69 37.44 -6.20
N PRO A 95 -27.60 38.31 -6.67
CA PRO A 95 -29.03 38.06 -6.56
C PRO A 95 -29.37 36.77 -7.32
N GLU A 96 -30.04 35.83 -6.63
CA GLU A 96 -30.44 34.56 -7.23
C GLU A 96 -31.30 34.82 -8.47
N PRO A 97 -31.03 34.19 -9.62
CA PRO A 97 -31.90 34.33 -10.78
C PRO A 97 -33.28 33.74 -10.44
N GLU A 98 -34.33 34.51 -10.66
CA GLU A 98 -35.72 34.07 -10.48
C GLU A 98 -35.93 32.74 -11.22
N LYS A 99 -36.35 31.71 -10.47
CA LYS A 99 -36.56 30.37 -11.04
C LYS A 99 -37.68 30.49 -12.08
N PRO A 100 -37.42 30.21 -13.38
CA PRO A 100 -38.44 30.35 -14.41
C PRO A 100 -39.60 29.39 -14.12
N VAL A 101 -40.83 29.91 -14.20
CA VAL A 101 -42.05 29.16 -13.94
C VAL A 101 -42.11 27.94 -14.87
N LEU A 102 -42.16 26.74 -14.28
CA LEU A 102 -42.25 25.49 -15.03
C LEU A 102 -43.62 25.39 -15.71
N ARG A 103 -43.65 25.59 -17.04
CA ARG A 103 -44.86 25.42 -17.86
C ARG A 103 -45.04 23.95 -18.25
N PRO A 104 -46.29 23.44 -18.36
CA PRO A 104 -46.57 22.05 -18.77
C PRO A 104 -45.99 21.63 -20.13
N ASN A 105 -45.64 22.59 -20.99
CA ASN A 105 -45.03 22.34 -22.30
C ASN A 105 -43.52 22.03 -22.26
N TYR A 106 -42.85 22.19 -21.12
CA TYR A 106 -41.40 21.93 -21.02
C TYR A 106 -41.12 20.53 -20.47
N PHE A 107 -40.17 19.80 -21.05
CA PHE A 107 -39.72 18.49 -20.55
C PHE A 107 -39.33 18.51 -19.06
N ARG A 108 -38.83 19.66 -18.58
CA ARG A 108 -38.51 19.91 -17.16
C ARG A 108 -39.73 19.84 -16.23
N TYR A 109 -40.95 20.06 -16.73
CA TYR A 109 -42.18 19.92 -15.96
C TYR A 109 -42.43 18.46 -15.56
N PHE A 110 -42.14 17.50 -16.43
CA PHE A 110 -42.29 16.07 -16.16
C PHE A 110 -41.18 15.49 -15.26
N LEU A 111 -40.06 16.19 -15.12
CA LEU A 111 -38.98 15.86 -14.17
C LEU A 111 -39.21 16.47 -12.78
N ARG A 112 -40.32 17.19 -12.56
CA ARG A 112 -40.68 17.77 -11.26
C ARG A 112 -40.91 16.64 -10.24
N GLY A 113 -40.26 16.73 -9.08
CA GLY A 113 -40.36 15.74 -8.00
C GLY A 113 -39.24 14.69 -7.96
N GLN A 114 -38.53 14.41 -9.07
CA GLN A 114 -37.41 13.45 -9.05
C GLN A 114 -36.20 13.93 -8.21
N ASN A 115 -36.06 15.24 -8.03
CA ASN A 115 -35.01 15.86 -7.24
C ASN A 115 -35.51 16.43 -5.91
N GLU A 116 -36.67 15.97 -5.41
CA GLU A 116 -37.16 16.39 -4.10
C GLU A 116 -36.21 15.87 -3.02
N LYS A 117 -35.56 16.80 -2.31
CA LYS A 117 -34.68 16.47 -1.19
C LYS A 117 -35.55 16.11 0.01
N ALA A 118 -35.08 15.15 0.79
CA ALA A 118 -35.75 14.73 2.02
C ALA A 118 -35.97 15.93 2.97
N LYS A 119 -37.13 15.97 3.64
CA LYS A 119 -37.50 17.05 4.56
C LYS A 119 -36.83 16.85 5.93
N GLU A 120 -36.84 17.89 6.76
CA GLU A 120 -36.37 17.82 8.15
C GLU A 120 -37.21 16.81 8.95
N GLY A 121 -36.68 15.60 9.14
CA GLY A 121 -37.36 14.48 9.83
C GLY A 121 -37.32 13.15 9.07
N ASP A 122 -37.01 13.16 7.78
CA ASP A 122 -36.95 11.93 6.96
C ASP A 122 -35.61 11.19 7.16
N PHE A 123 -35.68 9.88 7.43
CA PHE A 123 -34.49 9.04 7.53
C PHE A 123 -34.01 8.60 6.14
N VAL A 124 -33.02 9.31 5.59
CA VAL A 124 -32.42 8.96 4.30
C VAL A 124 -31.44 7.80 4.46
N ILE A 125 -31.83 6.62 3.99
CA ILE A 125 -30.92 5.47 3.91
C ILE A 125 -29.90 5.76 2.81
N ALA A 126 -28.67 6.06 3.21
CA ALA A 126 -27.56 6.24 2.28
C ALA A 126 -27.35 4.93 1.50
N LYS A 127 -27.50 4.98 0.17
CA LYS A 127 -27.16 3.84 -0.69
C LYS A 127 -25.69 3.47 -0.43
N PRO A 128 -25.37 2.18 -0.23
CA PRO A 128 -23.98 1.79 -0.02
C PRO A 128 -23.16 2.21 -1.24
N LYS A 129 -21.99 2.81 -0.97
CA LYS A 129 -21.07 3.26 -2.04
C LYS A 129 -20.69 2.06 -2.90
N LYS A 130 -20.85 2.17 -4.21
CA LYS A 130 -20.41 1.12 -5.15
C LYS A 130 -18.89 0.95 -5.01
N VAL A 131 -18.45 -0.27 -4.69
CA VAL A 131 -17.02 -0.60 -4.61
C VAL A 131 -16.39 -0.44 -5.99
N LYS A 132 -15.38 0.44 -6.09
CA LYS A 132 -14.61 0.63 -7.32
C LYS A 132 -13.68 -0.57 -7.51
N LEU A 133 -14.10 -1.50 -8.35
CA LEU A 133 -13.28 -2.66 -8.70
C LEU A 133 -12.10 -2.25 -9.58
N ALA A 134 -10.97 -2.92 -9.38
CA ALA A 134 -9.83 -2.76 -10.25
C ALA A 134 -10.15 -3.27 -11.67
N GLU A 135 -9.41 -2.78 -12.66
CA GLU A 135 -9.63 -3.17 -14.05
C GLU A 135 -9.40 -4.68 -14.28
N HIS A 136 -8.38 -5.25 -13.64
CA HIS A 136 -8.13 -6.70 -13.72
C HIS A 136 -9.29 -7.51 -13.12
N ASP A 137 -9.92 -7.06 -12.02
CA ASP A 137 -11.10 -7.72 -11.45
C ASP A 137 -12.31 -7.67 -12.39
N LYS A 138 -12.51 -6.53 -13.07
CA LYS A 138 -13.56 -6.40 -14.08
C LYS A 138 -13.33 -7.38 -15.24
N LEU A 139 -12.08 -7.59 -15.65
CA LEU A 139 -11.71 -8.54 -16.71
C LEU A 139 -11.86 -9.99 -16.26
N LEU A 140 -11.52 -10.31 -15.01
CA LEU A 140 -11.74 -11.62 -14.40
C LEU A 140 -13.22 -11.95 -14.27
N LYS A 141 -14.09 -10.96 -14.01
CA LYS A 141 -15.56 -11.12 -14.06
C LYS A 141 -16.07 -11.39 -15.47
N LYS A 142 -15.47 -10.75 -16.49
CA LYS A 142 -15.80 -10.96 -17.90
C LYS A 142 -15.13 -12.20 -18.50
N PHE A 143 -14.46 -13.03 -17.70
CA PHE A 143 -13.69 -14.20 -18.13
C PHE A 143 -12.59 -13.92 -19.18
N ARG A 144 -12.09 -12.68 -19.24
CA ARG A 144 -10.95 -12.30 -20.09
C ARG A 144 -9.64 -12.46 -19.32
N HIS A 145 -9.17 -13.69 -19.24
CA HIS A 145 -8.03 -14.08 -18.39
C HIS A 145 -6.68 -13.55 -18.90
N LYS A 146 -6.47 -13.52 -20.22
CA LYS A 146 -5.24 -12.97 -20.83
C LYS A 146 -5.13 -11.47 -20.52
N ASP A 147 -6.16 -10.71 -20.86
CA ASP A 147 -6.20 -9.26 -20.65
C ASP A 147 -6.10 -8.91 -19.16
N ALA A 148 -6.70 -9.72 -18.27
CA ALA A 148 -6.58 -9.54 -16.83
C ALA A 148 -5.12 -9.67 -16.36
N LEU A 149 -4.38 -10.67 -16.86
CA LEU A 149 -2.97 -10.86 -16.54
C LEU A 149 -2.12 -9.72 -17.09
N VAL A 150 -2.31 -9.32 -18.35
CA VAL A 150 -1.57 -8.20 -18.98
C VAL A 150 -1.85 -6.88 -18.25
N SER A 151 -3.12 -6.57 -17.92
CA SER A 151 -3.46 -5.35 -17.18
C SER A 151 -2.89 -5.32 -15.76
N ALA A 152 -2.73 -6.49 -15.12
CA ALA A 152 -2.07 -6.59 -13.81
C ALA A 152 -0.54 -6.40 -13.93
N MET A 153 0.06 -6.85 -15.03
CA MET A 153 1.50 -6.67 -15.30
C MET A 153 1.86 -5.21 -15.59
N VAL A 154 1.03 -4.49 -16.35
CA VAL A 154 1.26 -3.05 -16.64
C VAL A 154 1.28 -2.20 -15.36
N LYS A 155 0.45 -2.54 -14.38
CA LYS A 155 0.41 -1.83 -13.08
C LYS A 155 1.62 -2.13 -12.20
N ASN A 156 2.38 -3.19 -12.50
CA ASN A 156 3.59 -3.64 -11.81
C ASN A 156 3.49 -3.74 -10.28
N ASN A 157 2.28 -3.94 -9.77
CA ASN A 157 2.01 -4.14 -8.35
C ASN A 157 2.09 -5.63 -8.05
N VAL A 158 3.15 -6.03 -7.34
CA VAL A 158 3.45 -7.45 -7.02
C VAL A 158 2.26 -8.13 -6.36
N ARG A 159 1.63 -7.46 -5.38
CA ARG A 159 0.53 -8.03 -4.61
C ARG A 159 -0.71 -8.30 -5.48
N SER A 160 -1.10 -7.37 -6.34
CA SER A 160 -2.25 -7.57 -7.22
C SER A 160 -1.94 -8.58 -8.32
N LEU A 161 -0.72 -8.60 -8.87
CA LEU A 161 -0.37 -9.56 -9.90
C LEU A 161 -0.33 -10.99 -9.37
N VAL A 162 0.27 -11.21 -8.19
CA VAL A 162 0.25 -12.52 -7.53
C VAL A 162 -1.18 -12.94 -7.22
N ALA A 163 -2.04 -12.05 -6.71
CA ALA A 163 -3.45 -12.37 -6.48
C ALA A 163 -4.17 -12.79 -7.78
N VAL A 164 -3.96 -12.06 -8.88
CA VAL A 164 -4.51 -12.43 -10.20
C VAL A 164 -3.98 -13.78 -10.66
N MET A 165 -2.68 -14.06 -10.48
CA MET A 165 -2.09 -15.36 -10.83
C MET A 165 -2.66 -16.50 -9.98
N GLU A 166 -2.82 -16.31 -8.67
CA GLU A 166 -3.44 -17.27 -7.76
C GLU A 166 -4.89 -17.56 -8.19
N GLU A 167 -5.68 -16.53 -8.51
CA GLU A 167 -7.02 -16.71 -9.06
C GLU A 167 -7.01 -17.50 -10.38
N LEU A 168 -6.05 -17.24 -11.27
CA LEU A 168 -5.91 -17.99 -12.51
C LEU A 168 -5.51 -19.46 -12.30
N VAL A 169 -4.77 -19.76 -11.23
CA VAL A 169 -4.45 -21.12 -10.81
C VAL A 169 -5.69 -21.82 -10.26
N THR A 170 -6.48 -21.17 -9.39
CA THR A 170 -7.73 -21.76 -8.88
C THR A 170 -8.71 -22.09 -10.01
N ARG A 171 -8.74 -21.27 -11.07
CA ARG A 171 -9.58 -21.48 -12.26
C ARG A 171 -8.96 -22.46 -13.27
N ARG A 172 -7.74 -22.95 -13.04
CA ARG A 172 -6.95 -23.79 -13.97
C ARG A 172 -6.73 -23.18 -15.36
N LYS A 173 -6.72 -21.84 -15.45
CA LYS A 173 -6.57 -21.11 -16.72
C LYS A 173 -5.19 -20.49 -16.92
N LEU A 174 -4.33 -20.49 -15.89
CA LEU A 174 -3.00 -19.88 -15.96
C LEU A 174 -2.16 -20.44 -17.11
N VAL A 175 -2.11 -21.76 -17.28
CA VAL A 175 -1.31 -22.41 -18.34
C VAL A 175 -1.80 -21.99 -19.73
N ARG A 176 -3.13 -21.92 -19.93
CA ARG A 176 -3.73 -21.45 -21.18
C ARG A 176 -3.43 -19.97 -21.44
N CYS A 177 -3.40 -19.14 -20.40
CA CYS A 177 -2.99 -17.75 -20.52
C CYS A 177 -1.54 -17.65 -20.98
N ILE A 178 -0.63 -18.40 -20.35
CA ILE A 178 0.81 -18.46 -20.67
C ILE A 178 1.05 -18.85 -22.14
N GLY A 179 0.33 -19.87 -22.63
CA GLY A 179 0.41 -20.27 -24.03
C GLY A 179 -0.01 -19.17 -25.00
N ASN A 180 -0.96 -18.32 -24.63
CA ASN A 180 -1.54 -17.31 -25.51
C ASN A 180 -0.87 -15.92 -25.42
N LEU A 181 0.20 -15.74 -24.62
CA LEU A 181 0.90 -14.44 -24.56
C LEU A 181 1.68 -14.15 -25.84
N GLY A 182 1.76 -12.88 -26.20
CA GLY A 182 2.71 -12.38 -27.20
C GLY A 182 4.14 -12.36 -26.68
N THR A 183 5.11 -12.19 -27.56
CA THR A 183 6.54 -12.11 -27.22
C THR A 183 6.88 -10.90 -26.33
N GLU A 184 6.24 -9.75 -26.57
CA GLU A 184 6.40 -8.54 -25.75
C GLU A 184 5.84 -8.74 -24.34
N GLU A 185 4.62 -9.29 -24.24
CA GLU A 185 3.97 -9.57 -22.97
C GLU A 185 4.75 -10.62 -22.16
N LEU A 186 5.34 -11.61 -22.83
CA LEU A 186 6.23 -12.60 -22.21
C LEU A 186 7.51 -11.96 -21.67
N GLY A 187 8.06 -10.96 -22.36
CA GLY A 187 9.19 -10.17 -21.87
C GLY A 187 8.87 -9.47 -20.54
N LEU A 188 7.69 -8.82 -20.45
CA LEU A 188 7.21 -8.21 -19.20
C LEU A 188 7.02 -9.23 -18.08
N LEU A 189 6.59 -10.46 -18.41
CA LEU A 189 6.41 -11.53 -17.43
C LEU A 189 7.74 -12.00 -16.87
N LEU A 190 8.73 -12.22 -17.75
CA LEU A 190 10.07 -12.64 -17.33
C LEU A 190 10.78 -11.54 -16.54
N GLU A 191 10.61 -10.28 -16.92
CA GLU A 191 11.13 -9.15 -16.14
C GLU A 191 10.49 -9.09 -14.75
N PHE A 192 9.17 -9.29 -14.67
CA PHE A 192 8.47 -9.37 -13.39
C PHE A 192 8.97 -10.55 -12.54
N LEU A 193 9.17 -11.73 -13.13
CA LEU A 193 9.66 -12.91 -12.42
C LEU A 193 11.08 -12.69 -11.89
N TYR A 194 11.97 -12.12 -12.72
CA TYR A 194 13.33 -11.76 -12.30
C TYR A 194 13.34 -10.80 -11.10
N ARG A 195 12.47 -9.78 -11.08
CA ARG A 195 12.45 -8.81 -9.98
C ARG A 195 11.87 -9.37 -8.68
N ASN A 196 10.95 -10.33 -8.76
CA ASN A 196 10.14 -10.74 -7.62
C ASN A 196 10.42 -12.16 -7.10
N ALA A 197 11.20 -12.96 -7.82
CA ALA A 197 11.54 -14.32 -7.40
C ALA A 197 12.35 -14.39 -6.10
N THR A 198 13.07 -13.32 -5.74
CA THR A 198 13.83 -13.22 -4.47
C THR A 198 12.95 -12.90 -3.26
N LEU A 199 11.67 -12.55 -3.44
CA LEU A 199 10.79 -12.25 -2.31
C LEU A 199 10.35 -13.56 -1.64
N PRO A 200 10.81 -13.86 -0.40
CA PRO A 200 10.59 -15.17 0.23
C PRO A 200 9.11 -15.49 0.42
N ARG A 201 8.26 -14.46 0.55
CA ARG A 201 6.81 -14.60 0.70
C ARG A 201 6.13 -15.20 -0.53
N TYR A 202 6.61 -14.87 -1.73
CA TYR A 202 5.98 -15.28 -3.01
C TYR A 202 6.87 -16.24 -3.80
N ALA A 203 8.12 -16.46 -3.38
CA ALA A 203 9.13 -17.24 -4.09
C ALA A 203 8.63 -18.63 -4.49
N ARG A 204 8.00 -19.38 -3.58
CA ARG A 204 7.49 -20.74 -3.87
C ARG A 204 6.50 -20.75 -5.05
N PHE A 205 5.58 -19.79 -5.06
CA PHE A 205 4.58 -19.67 -6.11
C PHE A 205 5.21 -19.17 -7.42
N LEU A 206 6.00 -18.10 -7.36
CA LEU A 206 6.59 -17.47 -8.54
C LEU A 206 7.64 -18.36 -9.22
N LEU A 207 8.43 -19.14 -8.46
CA LEU A 207 9.36 -20.14 -9.01
C LEU A 207 8.60 -21.27 -9.72
N GLY A 208 7.50 -21.74 -9.13
CA GLY A 208 6.63 -22.73 -9.77
C GLY A 208 6.05 -22.22 -11.10
N VAL A 209 5.60 -20.96 -11.12
CA VAL A 209 5.15 -20.30 -12.35
C VAL A 209 6.29 -20.13 -13.35
N ALA A 210 7.48 -19.71 -12.90
CA ALA A 210 8.65 -19.51 -13.75
C ALA A 210 9.07 -20.82 -14.44
N ASN A 211 9.13 -21.93 -13.70
CA ASN A 211 9.39 -23.26 -14.27
C ASN A 211 8.36 -23.57 -15.35
N LYS A 212 7.07 -23.31 -15.08
CA LYS A 212 6.03 -23.59 -16.08
C LYS A 212 6.11 -22.69 -17.31
N VAL A 213 6.48 -21.43 -17.15
CA VAL A 213 6.69 -20.49 -18.27
C VAL A 213 7.84 -20.96 -19.15
N VAL A 214 8.97 -21.37 -18.55
CA VAL A 214 10.14 -21.86 -19.29
C VAL A 214 9.82 -23.16 -20.03
N GLU A 215 9.10 -24.10 -19.43
CA GLU A 215 8.65 -25.32 -20.09
C GLU A 215 7.74 -25.04 -21.29
N MET A 216 6.74 -24.19 -21.11
CA MET A 216 5.70 -23.96 -22.14
C MET A 216 6.17 -23.08 -23.29
N ARG A 217 7.08 -22.13 -23.03
CA ARG A 217 7.55 -21.14 -24.03
C ARG A 217 9.01 -21.36 -24.42
N ALA A 218 9.53 -22.57 -24.27
CA ALA A 218 10.92 -22.93 -24.59
C ALA A 218 11.30 -22.60 -26.05
N GLU A 219 10.37 -22.79 -26.99
CA GLU A 219 10.60 -22.51 -28.41
C GLU A 219 10.76 -21.01 -28.68
N ASP A 220 9.88 -20.17 -28.13
CA ASP A 220 9.97 -18.72 -28.29
C ASP A 220 11.21 -18.12 -27.62
N ILE A 221 11.62 -18.69 -26.48
CA ILE A 221 12.83 -18.28 -25.78
C ILE A 221 14.08 -18.61 -26.62
N ARG A 222 14.06 -19.70 -27.39
CA ARG A 222 15.16 -20.06 -28.28
C ARG A 222 15.26 -19.09 -29.47
N SER A 223 14.11 -18.63 -29.97
CA SER A 223 14.03 -17.73 -31.12
C SER A 223 14.38 -16.28 -30.79
N ALA A 224 14.01 -15.77 -29.61
CA ALA A 224 14.20 -14.37 -29.24
C ALA A 224 15.38 -14.14 -28.29
N GLU A 225 16.43 -13.46 -28.77
CA GLU A 225 17.64 -13.17 -27.98
C GLU A 225 17.36 -12.33 -26.72
N LYS A 226 16.41 -11.39 -26.80
CA LYS A 226 15.97 -10.58 -25.64
C LYS A 226 15.44 -11.45 -24.50
N LEU A 227 14.60 -12.45 -24.81
CA LEU A 227 14.03 -13.37 -23.81
C LEU A 227 15.12 -14.24 -23.18
N ARG A 228 16.09 -14.67 -23.98
CA ARG A 228 17.26 -15.41 -23.50
C ARG A 228 18.09 -14.61 -22.50
N GLY A 229 18.20 -13.28 -22.68
CA GLY A 229 18.81 -12.38 -21.70
C GLY A 229 18.13 -12.44 -20.33
N TYR A 230 16.79 -12.35 -20.29
CA TYR A 230 16.03 -12.45 -19.04
C TYR A 230 16.16 -13.81 -18.36
N VAL A 231 16.15 -14.91 -19.12
CA VAL A 231 16.33 -16.26 -18.55
C VAL A 231 17.73 -16.46 -17.98
N ARG A 232 18.78 -15.90 -18.62
CA ARG A 232 20.14 -15.92 -18.07
C ARG A 232 20.23 -15.14 -16.75
N ASN A 233 19.59 -13.98 -16.68
CA ASN A 233 19.54 -13.18 -15.46
C ASN A 233 18.82 -13.93 -14.34
N LEU A 234 17.70 -14.58 -14.66
CA LEU A 234 16.94 -15.42 -13.73
C LEU A 234 17.78 -16.61 -13.25
N LYS A 235 18.54 -17.28 -14.12
CA LYS A 235 19.47 -18.35 -13.74
C LYS A 235 20.56 -17.86 -12.78
N ARG A 236 21.19 -16.71 -13.07
CA ARG A 236 22.23 -16.13 -12.20
C ARG A 236 21.66 -15.80 -10.81
N MET A 237 20.50 -15.15 -10.78
CA MET A 237 19.82 -14.80 -9.53
C MET A 237 19.44 -16.06 -8.72
N ILE A 238 18.94 -17.13 -9.35
CA ILE A 238 18.66 -18.38 -8.65
C ILE A 238 19.94 -19.02 -8.10
N ALA A 239 21.06 -18.95 -8.82
CA ALA A 239 22.34 -19.46 -8.33
C ALA A 239 22.82 -18.69 -7.09
N GLU A 240 22.70 -17.36 -7.10
CA GLU A 240 23.00 -16.51 -5.93
C GLU A 240 22.08 -16.86 -4.75
N GLU A 241 20.79 -17.04 -4.98
CA GLU A 241 19.82 -17.41 -3.92
C GLU A 241 20.13 -18.79 -3.32
N ILE A 242 20.55 -19.76 -4.14
CA ILE A 242 20.98 -21.08 -3.65
C ILE A 242 22.22 -20.93 -2.75
N GLN A 243 23.18 -20.09 -3.11
CA GLN A 243 24.35 -19.83 -2.27
C GLN A 243 23.96 -19.18 -0.93
N ILE A 244 23.06 -18.18 -0.96
CA ILE A 244 22.52 -17.53 0.25
C ILE A 244 21.84 -18.57 1.15
N GLN A 245 21.04 -19.48 0.59
CA GLN A 245 20.35 -20.53 1.35
C GLN A 245 21.33 -21.53 1.98
N HIS A 246 22.43 -21.89 1.31
CA HIS A 246 23.46 -22.74 1.90
C HIS A 246 24.15 -22.06 3.09
N ILE A 247 24.49 -20.78 2.96
CA ILE A 247 25.10 -20.00 4.06
C ILE A 247 24.13 -19.90 5.24
N LEU A 248 22.85 -19.62 4.97
CA LEU A 248 21.82 -19.51 6.00
C LEU A 248 21.61 -20.85 6.74
N GLN A 249 21.60 -21.96 6.02
CA GLN A 249 21.55 -23.31 6.61
C GLN A 249 22.78 -23.58 7.50
N GLY A 250 23.97 -23.15 7.07
CA GLY A 250 25.19 -23.21 7.88
C GLY A 250 25.07 -22.44 9.19
N ILE A 251 24.62 -21.18 9.13
CA ILE A 251 24.40 -20.34 10.32
C ILE A 251 23.33 -20.94 11.24
N GLN A 252 22.24 -21.47 10.67
CA GLN A 252 21.20 -22.16 11.44
C GLN A 252 21.75 -23.41 12.15
N GLY A 253 22.62 -24.18 11.50
CA GLY A 253 23.31 -25.32 12.08
C GLY A 253 24.29 -24.93 13.20
N MET A 254 24.91 -23.75 13.13
CA MET A 254 25.76 -23.21 14.20
C MET A 254 24.96 -22.67 15.39
N MET A 255 23.80 -22.05 15.13
CA MET A 255 22.95 -21.50 16.20
C MET A 255 22.17 -22.58 16.96
N SER A 256 21.74 -23.65 16.30
CA SER A 256 20.94 -24.71 16.93
C SER A 256 21.59 -25.34 18.17
N PRO A 257 22.90 -25.67 18.23
CA PRO A 257 23.52 -26.17 19.45
C PRO A 257 23.61 -25.08 20.54
N MET A 258 23.85 -23.82 20.18
CA MET A 258 23.91 -22.74 21.16
C MET A 258 22.54 -22.48 21.81
N LEU A 259 21.47 -22.54 21.03
CA LEU A 259 20.11 -22.43 21.55
C LEU A 259 19.74 -23.65 22.42
N ALA A 260 20.13 -24.86 22.01
CA ALA A 260 19.91 -26.07 22.80
C ALA A 260 20.64 -26.00 24.15
N LEU A 261 21.87 -25.47 24.17
CA LEU A 261 22.63 -25.24 25.40
C LEU A 261 22.01 -24.14 26.28
N ALA A 262 21.53 -23.04 25.70
CA ALA A 262 20.90 -21.94 26.46
C ALA A 262 19.50 -22.28 27.01
N SER A 263 18.86 -23.32 26.47
CA SER A 263 17.58 -23.84 26.99
C SER A 263 17.72 -24.84 28.15
N ARG A 264 18.95 -25.27 28.48
CA ARG A 264 19.27 -26.04 29.69
C ARG A 264 19.64 -25.11 30.84
#